data_AF-A0A231HH65-F1
#
_entry.id   AF-A0A231HH65-F1
#
_cell.length_a   1.000
_cell.length_b   1.000
_cell.length_c   1.000
_cell.angle_alpha   90.00
_cell.angle_beta   90.00
_cell.angle_gamma   90.00
#
_symmetry.space_group_name_H-M   'P 1'
#
loop_
_entity.id
_entity.type
_entity.pdbx_description
1 polymer ?
#
loop_
_entity_poly.entity_id
_entity_poly.type
_entity_poly.pdbx_seq_one_letter_code
_entity_poly.pdbx_strand_id
1 'polypeptide(L)'
;MDSRIFSGIYPGGIVYADRQREKGGDYARLAFLPFDTLELEFAVDCPQELADQISLDAERIQVRIGQDFRISTSGQTVVLGWAKCAPENNAPRRPGMRG
;
A
#
# COMPACT_ATOMS: atom_id res chain seq x y z
N MET A 1 -8.87 -2.61 -13.11
CA MET A 1 -8.34 -1.38 -12.48
C MET A 1 -8.23 -0.34 -13.57
N ASP A 2 -8.83 0.82 -13.35
CA ASP A 2 -8.88 1.92 -14.30
C ASP A 2 -7.48 2.46 -14.65
N SER A 3 -7.26 2.84 -15.92
CA SER A 3 -5.95 3.31 -16.41
C SER A 3 -5.50 4.65 -15.83
N ARG A 4 -6.39 5.38 -15.15
CA ARG A 4 -6.07 6.63 -14.42
C ARG A 4 -5.40 6.36 -13.09
N ILE A 5 -5.62 5.18 -12.51
CA ILE A 5 -5.04 4.80 -11.22
C ILE A 5 -3.59 4.37 -11.48
N PHE A 6 -2.65 5.13 -10.94
CA PHE A 6 -1.27 4.72 -10.78
C PHE A 6 -1.10 4.00 -9.44
N SER A 7 -0.65 2.75 -9.50
CA SER A 7 -0.18 2.02 -8.33
C SER A 7 1.35 2.02 -8.28
N GLY A 8 1.90 2.61 -7.22
CA GLY A 8 3.32 2.55 -6.91
C GLY A 8 3.56 1.61 -5.75
N ILE A 9 4.42 0.60 -5.94
CA ILE A 9 4.83 -0.30 -4.86
C ILE A 9 6.03 0.33 -4.14
N TYR A 10 5.86 0.62 -2.86
CA TYR A 10 6.90 1.14 -1.98
C TYR A 10 7.25 0.10 -0.91
N PRO A 11 8.44 0.18 -0.29
CA PRO A 11 8.84 -0.76 0.76
C PRO A 11 7.88 -0.79 1.97
N GLY A 12 7.09 0.26 2.20
CA GLY A 12 6.09 0.30 3.27
C GLY A 12 4.65 -0.06 2.86
N GLY A 13 4.34 -0.11 1.55
CA GLY A 13 2.96 -0.27 1.09
C GLY A 13 2.76 0.10 -0.37
N ILE A 14 1.52 -0.02 -0.84
CA ILE A 14 1.09 0.39 -2.18
C ILE A 14 0.48 1.78 -2.09
N VAL A 15 1.02 2.72 -2.86
CA VAL A 15 0.43 4.05 -3.05
C VAL A 15 -0.43 4.00 -4.29
N TYR A 16 -1.68 4.46 -4.18
CA TYR A 16 -2.57 4.68 -5.31
C TYR A 16 -2.71 6.19 -5.55
N ALA A 17 -2.42 6.64 -6.76
CA ALA A 17 -2.53 8.04 -7.17
C ALA A 17 -3.26 8.17 -8.51
N ASP A 18 -3.88 9.30 -8.76
CA ASP A 18 -4.56 9.60 -10.01
C ASP A 18 -3.59 10.27 -10.98
N ARG A 19 -3.39 9.69 -12.16
CA ARG A 19 -2.53 10.24 -13.22
C ARG A 19 -3.20 11.34 -14.04
N GLN A 20 -4.53 11.39 -14.04
CA GLN A 20 -5.29 12.42 -14.76
C GLN A 20 -5.57 13.65 -13.90
N ARG A 21 -5.52 13.52 -12.58
CA ARG A 21 -5.66 14.61 -11.61
C ARG A 21 -4.31 14.94 -11.00
N GLU A 22 -3.78 16.10 -11.37
CA GLU A 22 -2.62 16.70 -10.71
C GLU A 22 -3.11 17.70 -9.65
N LYS A 23 -2.53 17.64 -8.44
CA LYS A 23 -2.82 18.59 -7.35
C LYS A 23 -1.49 19.12 -6.81
N GLY A 24 -1.21 20.40 -7.06
CA GLY A 24 0.00 21.06 -6.55
C GLY A 24 1.31 20.70 -7.26
N GLY A 25 1.26 20.21 -8.50
CA GLY A 25 2.44 19.79 -9.27
C GLY A 25 2.83 18.31 -9.12
N ASP A 26 2.04 17.54 -8.36
CA ASP A 26 2.18 16.11 -8.18
C ASP A 26 0.85 15.39 -8.48
N TYR A 27 0.91 14.09 -8.81
CA TYR A 27 -0.27 13.26 -8.98
C TYR A 27 -1.09 13.21 -7.69
N ALA A 28 -2.41 13.37 -7.81
CA ALA A 28 -3.30 13.38 -6.66
C ALA A 28 -3.31 12.00 -6.00
N ARG A 29 -2.78 11.89 -4.77
CA ARG A 29 -2.87 10.65 -3.99
C ARG A 29 -4.34 10.32 -3.76
N LEU A 30 -4.75 9.13 -4.17
CA LEU A 30 -6.09 8.59 -4.01
C LEU A 30 -6.19 7.77 -2.73
N ALA A 31 -5.22 6.88 -2.51
CA ALA A 31 -5.19 6.01 -1.33
C ALA A 31 -3.77 5.51 -1.04
N PHE A 32 -3.60 4.95 0.15
CA PHE A 32 -2.39 4.26 0.57
C PHE A 32 -2.76 2.96 1.28
N LEU A 33 -2.11 1.86 0.89
CA LEU A 33 -2.30 0.55 1.48
C LEU A 33 -0.96 0.07 2.08
N PRO A 34 -0.75 0.21 3.40
CA PRO A 34 0.43 -0.31 4.08
C PRO A 34 0.47 -1.83 4.01
N PHE A 35 1.64 -2.42 3.77
CA PHE A 35 1.76 -3.89 3.79
C PHE A 35 1.66 -4.51 5.19
N ASP A 36 1.97 -3.73 6.23
CA ASP A 36 1.89 -4.13 7.64
C ASP A 36 0.46 -4.49 8.07
N THR A 37 -0.44 -3.53 7.96
CA THR A 37 -1.82 -3.59 8.45
C THR A 37 -2.82 -3.99 7.36
N LEU A 38 -2.44 -3.77 6.09
CA LEU A 38 -3.35 -3.81 4.93
C LEU A 38 -4.60 -2.95 5.13
N GLU A 39 -4.48 -1.87 5.90
CA GLU A 39 -5.56 -0.93 6.14
C GLU A 39 -5.53 0.15 5.07
N LEU A 40 -6.59 0.21 4.26
CA LEU A 40 -6.65 1.12 3.13
C LEU A 40 -6.99 2.54 3.60
N GLU A 41 -6.04 3.45 3.47
CA GLU A 41 -6.20 4.86 3.84
C GLU A 41 -6.55 5.68 2.60
N PHE A 42 -7.79 6.14 2.50
CA PHE A 42 -8.24 7.00 1.40
C PHE A 42 -7.90 8.46 1.63
N ALA A 43 -7.55 9.16 0.55
CA ALA A 43 -7.41 10.60 0.57
C ALA A 43 -8.80 11.27 0.56
N VAL A 44 -8.88 12.47 1.16
CA VAL A 44 -10.11 13.27 1.28
C VAL A 44 -10.76 13.61 -0.07
N ASP A 45 -9.96 13.67 -1.14
CA ASP A 45 -10.39 14.02 -2.51
C ASP A 45 -10.64 12.79 -3.42
N CYS A 46 -10.72 11.58 -2.85
CA CYS A 46 -10.87 10.35 -3.62
C CYS A 46 -12.33 10.17 -4.13
N PRO A 47 -12.56 10.10 -5.46
CA PRO A 47 -13.89 9.80 -6.00
C PRO A 47 -14.28 8.35 -5.70
N GLN A 48 -15.55 8.13 -5.32
CA GLN A 48 -16.06 6.83 -4.88
C GLN A 48 -15.85 5.71 -5.92
N GLU A 49 -15.96 6.00 -7.21
CA GLU A 49 -15.75 5.00 -8.28
C GLU A 49 -14.32 4.46 -8.31
N LEU A 50 -13.32 5.30 -8.00
CA LEU A 50 -11.94 4.86 -7.87
C LEU A 50 -11.71 4.21 -6.50
N ALA A 51 -12.34 4.74 -5.46
CA ALA A 51 -12.26 4.18 -4.12
C ALA A 51 -12.74 2.71 -4.09
N ASP A 52 -13.85 2.41 -4.77
CA ASP A 52 -14.40 1.06 -4.87
C ASP A 52 -13.43 0.09 -5.58
N GLN A 53 -12.82 0.53 -6.67
CA GLN A 53 -11.80 -0.26 -7.37
C GLN A 53 -10.55 -0.50 -6.53
N ILE A 54 -10.10 0.50 -5.77
CA ILE A 54 -8.95 0.37 -4.88
C ILE A 54 -9.29 -0.53 -3.69
N SER A 55 -10.48 -0.41 -3.10
CA SER A 55 -10.98 -1.32 -2.07
C SER A 55 -10.98 -2.76 -2.57
N LEU A 56 -11.51 -3.01 -3.76
CA LEU A 56 -11.60 -4.36 -4.31
C LEU A 56 -10.21 -4.94 -4.63
N ASP A 57 -9.24 -4.11 -5.01
CA ASP A 57 -7.84 -4.52 -5.14
C ASP A 57 -7.20 -4.81 -3.78
N ALA A 58 -7.43 -3.94 -2.79
CA ALA A 58 -6.94 -4.10 -1.43
C ALA A 58 -7.49 -5.36 -0.77
N GLU A 59 -8.78 -5.68 -0.94
CA GLU A 59 -9.39 -6.92 -0.45
C GLU A 59 -8.70 -8.15 -1.03
N ARG A 60 -8.33 -8.14 -2.31
CA ARG A 60 -7.59 -9.26 -2.93
C ARG A 60 -6.20 -9.46 -2.32
N ILE A 61 -5.57 -8.37 -1.88
CA ILE A 61 -4.28 -8.39 -1.19
C ILE A 61 -4.48 -8.81 0.28
N GLN A 62 -5.55 -8.37 0.93
CA GLN A 62 -5.94 -8.79 2.28
C GLN A 62 -6.24 -10.29 2.36
N VAL A 63 -6.79 -10.91 1.32
CA VAL A 63 -6.94 -12.37 1.28
C VAL A 63 -5.58 -13.11 1.30
N ARG A 64 -4.48 -12.43 0.94
CA ARG A 64 -3.11 -12.97 0.94
C ARG A 64 -2.32 -12.60 2.19
N ILE A 65 -2.98 -12.15 3.28
CA ILE A 65 -2.34 -11.93 4.58
C ILE A 65 -1.54 -13.18 4.98
N GLY A 66 -0.30 -12.96 5.41
CA GLY A 66 0.65 -14.00 5.81
C GLY A 66 1.46 -14.58 4.66
N GLN A 67 1.22 -14.19 3.40
CA GLN A 67 2.05 -14.61 2.27
C GLN A 67 3.20 -13.64 2.00
N ASP A 68 4.30 -14.17 1.46
CA ASP A 68 5.39 -13.38 0.91
C ASP A 68 4.93 -12.71 -0.39
N PHE A 69 5.02 -11.39 -0.41
CA PHE A 69 4.70 -10.57 -1.56
C PHE A 69 5.97 -9.93 -2.10
N ARG A 70 6.30 -10.27 -3.33
CA ARG A 70 7.49 -9.73 -4.01
C ARG A 70 7.21 -8.30 -4.47
N ILE A 71 7.84 -7.33 -3.80
CA ILE A 71 7.67 -5.90 -4.08
C ILE A 71 8.71 -5.33 -5.05
N SER A 72 9.76 -6.10 -5.36
CA SER A 72 10.76 -5.67 -6.34
C SER A 72 11.36 -6.83 -7.12
N THR A 73 11.71 -6.53 -8.37
CA THR A 73 12.43 -7.42 -9.29
C THR A 73 13.76 -7.87 -8.68
N SER A 74 14.39 -6.99 -7.90
CA SER A 74 15.64 -7.22 -7.14
C SER A 74 15.50 -8.25 -6.00
N GLY A 75 14.34 -8.86 -5.79
CA GLY A 75 14.15 -9.97 -4.85
C GLY A 75 13.70 -9.55 -3.45
N GLN A 76 13.32 -8.29 -3.25
CA GLN A 76 12.71 -7.87 -1.98
C GLN A 76 11.30 -8.45 -1.88
N THR A 77 11.06 -9.19 -0.80
CA THR A 77 9.76 -9.71 -0.40
C THR A 77 9.34 -9.08 0.92
N VAL A 78 8.05 -8.81 1.07
CA VAL A 78 7.44 -8.36 2.33
C VAL A 78 6.34 -9.33 2.70
N VAL A 79 6.13 -9.57 3.99
CA VAL A 79 4.99 -10.39 4.44
C VAL A 79 3.78 -9.47 4.56
N LEU A 80 2.72 -9.79 3.82
CA LEU A 80 1.48 -9.03 3.86
C LEU A 80 0.76 -9.24 5.19
N GLY A 81 0.25 -8.17 5.79
CA GLY A 81 -0.59 -8.25 6.98
C GLY A 81 0.12 -8.81 8.22
N TRP A 82 1.44 -8.72 8.29
CA TRP A 82 2.17 -9.26 9.44
C TRP A 82 1.75 -8.59 10.76
N ALA A 83 1.33 -7.31 10.74
CA ALA A 83 0.79 -6.63 11.91
C ALA A 83 -0.63 -7.07 12.29
N LYS A 84 -1.42 -7.57 11.33
CA LYS A 84 -2.74 -8.21 11.57
C LYS A 84 -2.60 -9.63 12.12
N CYS A 85 -1.57 -10.34 11.72
CA CYS A 85 -1.31 -11.73 12.14
C CYS A 85 -0.52 -11.80 13.46
N ALA A 86 0.33 -10.81 13.75
CA ALA A 86 1.03 -10.74 15.02
C ALA A 86 0.09 -10.22 16.11
N PRO A 87 -0.28 -11.02 17.14
CA PRO A 87 -0.79 -10.45 18.36
C PRO A 87 0.35 -9.62 19.00
N GLU A 88 0.19 -8.30 18.96
CA GLU A 88 0.73 -7.29 19.90
C GLU A 88 2.21 -7.28 20.32
N ASN A 89 3.13 -8.06 19.74
CA ASN A 89 4.46 -8.21 20.33
C ASN A 89 5.64 -8.20 19.33
N ASN A 90 5.81 -7.09 18.58
CA ASN A 90 7.13 -6.55 18.24
C ASN A 90 7.03 -5.31 17.34
N ALA A 91 7.19 -4.13 17.93
CA ALA A 91 7.67 -2.95 17.22
C ALA A 91 9.21 -2.82 17.42
N PRO A 92 9.93 -2.06 16.61
CA PRO A 92 10.89 -2.55 15.62
C PRO A 92 12.34 -2.52 16.14
N ARG A 93 13.14 -3.55 15.82
CA ARG A 93 14.61 -3.38 15.85
C ARG A 93 15.05 -2.71 14.55
N ARG A 94 15.00 -1.38 14.52
CA ARG A 94 15.79 -0.60 13.55
C ARG A 94 17.26 -1.04 13.72
N PRO A 95 17.96 -1.54 12.69
CA PRO A 95 19.40 -1.59 12.75
C PRO A 95 19.86 -0.13 12.71
N GLY A 96 20.52 0.30 13.78
CA GLY A 96 21.07 1.65 13.86
C GLY A 96 21.91 1.97 12.62
N MET A 97 21.73 3.19 12.11
CA MET A 97 22.76 3.85 11.33
C MET A 97 24.07 3.73 12.10
N ARG A 98 25.05 3.07 11.49
CA ARG A 98 26.41 2.90 12.00
C ARG A 98 27.35 3.35 10.90
N GLY A 99 28.25 4.27 11.23
CA GLY A 99 29.39 4.67 10.39
C GLY A 99 29.39 6.14 10.08
#